data_AF-A0A7K2MMU3-F1
#
_entry.id   AF-A0A7K2MMU3-F1
#
_cell.length_a   1.000
_cell.length_b   1.000
_cell.length_c   1.000
_cell.angle_alpha   90.00
_cell.angle_beta   90.00
_cell.angle_gamma   90.00
#
_symmetry.space_group_name_H-M   'P 1'
#
loop_
_entity.id
_entity.type
_entity.pdbx_description
1 polymer ?
#
loop_
_entity_poly.entity_id
_entity_poly.type
_entity_poly.pdbx_seq_one_letter_code
_entity_poly.pdbx_strand_id
1 'polypeptide(L)'
;SDLWNGVFLNSGNDAVHVLAALTGGWSATAARMQAKARALGARDTHVRSPDGYDAPGQVSSAYDLAVFGRAGLRRPDFARYCAKVDAMFPGRDGRSYGIMNTNRLLTGAGGVAPYPGLIGVKNGYTSNAGNTLIAAARRD
;
A
#
# COMPACT_ATOMS: atom_id res chain seq x y z
N SER A 1 -0.10 -15.20 1.12
CA SER A 1 0.13 -14.08 2.06
C SER A 1 1.35 -13.26 1.68
N ASP A 2 2.41 -13.90 1.21
CA ASP A 2 3.74 -13.30 1.23
C ASP A 2 3.86 -12.11 0.27
N LEU A 3 3.33 -12.21 -0.95
CA LEU A 3 3.27 -11.07 -1.88
C LEU A 3 2.58 -9.85 -1.24
N TRP A 4 1.49 -10.05 -0.50
CA TRP A 4 0.80 -8.95 0.20
C TRP A 4 1.63 -8.42 1.37
N ASN A 5 2.37 -9.26 2.10
CA ASN A 5 3.33 -8.78 3.09
C ASN A 5 4.42 -7.93 2.42
N GLY A 6 4.96 -8.35 1.27
CA GLY A 6 5.95 -7.59 0.50
C GLY A 6 5.44 -6.21 0.08
N VAL A 7 4.20 -6.15 -0.44
CA VAL A 7 3.54 -4.89 -0.82
C VAL A 7 3.33 -3.97 0.39
N PHE A 8 2.73 -4.48 1.47
CA PHE A 8 2.34 -3.62 2.60
C PHE A 8 3.51 -3.21 3.48
N LEU A 9 4.45 -4.12 3.76
CA LEU A 9 5.52 -3.85 4.70
C LEU A 9 6.66 -3.09 4.01
N ASN A 10 7.17 -3.62 2.90
CA ASN A 10 8.38 -3.09 2.25
C ASN A 10 8.12 -2.29 0.97
N SER A 11 6.86 -2.12 0.57
CA SER A 11 6.51 -1.46 -0.70
C SER A 11 7.12 -2.15 -1.93
N GLY A 12 7.21 -3.48 -1.89
CA GLY A 12 7.86 -4.29 -2.92
C GLY A 12 7.11 -4.24 -4.25
N ASN A 13 7.64 -3.50 -5.23
CA ASN A 13 7.06 -3.39 -6.56
C ASN A 13 7.19 -4.68 -7.38
N ASP A 14 8.21 -5.49 -7.11
CA ASP A 14 8.32 -6.86 -7.62
C ASP A 14 7.10 -7.72 -7.26
N ALA A 15 6.64 -7.64 -6.02
CA ALA A 15 5.41 -8.31 -5.59
C ALA A 15 4.18 -7.75 -6.31
N VAL A 16 4.12 -6.43 -6.57
CA VAL A 16 3.06 -5.81 -7.38
C VAL A 16 3.06 -6.35 -8.81
N HIS A 17 4.22 -6.50 -9.45
CA HIS A 17 4.35 -7.08 -10.79
C HIS A 17 3.84 -8.53 -10.84
N VAL A 18 4.21 -9.36 -9.85
CA VAL A 18 3.73 -10.74 -9.76
C VAL A 18 2.21 -10.77 -9.57
N LEU A 19 1.66 -9.98 -8.65
CA LEU A 19 0.22 -9.88 -8.43
C LEU A 19 -0.51 -9.44 -9.71
N ALA A 20 0.01 -8.42 -10.39
CA ALA A 20 -0.57 -7.94 -11.65
C ALA A 20 -0.58 -9.04 -12.72
N ALA A 21 0.51 -9.79 -12.88
CA ALA A 21 0.59 -10.91 -13.81
C ALA A 21 -0.45 -12.00 -13.49
N LEU A 22 -0.59 -12.37 -12.21
CA LEU A 22 -1.59 -13.34 -11.74
C LEU A 22 -3.04 -12.85 -11.95
N THR A 23 -3.25 -11.54 -12.02
CA THR A 23 -4.56 -10.94 -12.23
C THR A 23 -4.81 -10.51 -13.68
N GLY A 24 -4.11 -11.06 -14.67
CA GLY A 24 -4.37 -10.79 -16.09
C GLY A 24 -3.49 -9.70 -16.71
N GLY A 25 -2.38 -9.35 -16.05
CA GLY A 25 -1.34 -8.48 -16.59
C GLY A 25 -1.42 -7.03 -16.13
N TRP A 26 -0.35 -6.30 -16.43
CA TRP A 26 -0.11 -4.92 -15.96
C TRP A 26 -1.22 -3.95 -16.37
N SER A 27 -1.53 -3.88 -17.67
CA SER A 27 -2.55 -2.97 -18.20
C SER A 27 -3.96 -3.31 -17.70
N ALA A 28 -4.30 -4.59 -17.62
CA ALA A 28 -5.59 -5.03 -17.08
C ALA A 28 -5.72 -4.67 -15.59
N THR A 29 -4.63 -4.79 -14.83
CA THR A 29 -4.58 -4.40 -13.42
C THR A 29 -4.80 -2.90 -13.25
N ALA A 30 -4.08 -2.06 -14.01
CA ALA A 30 -4.27 -0.62 -13.99
C ALA A 30 -5.71 -0.20 -14.38
N ALA A 31 -6.29 -0.85 -15.40
CA ALA A 31 -7.67 -0.62 -15.81
C ALA A 31 -8.68 -0.97 -14.68
N ARG A 32 -8.48 -2.09 -13.98
CA ARG A 32 -9.30 -2.49 -12.83
C ARG A 32 -9.15 -1.54 -11.65
N MET A 33 -7.93 -1.04 -11.39
CA MET A 33 -7.69 -0.02 -10.37
C MET A 33 -8.43 1.28 -10.70
N GLN A 34 -8.35 1.74 -11.95
CA GLN A 34 -9.10 2.91 -12.41
C GLN A 34 -10.61 2.72 -12.26
N ALA A 35 -11.13 1.57 -12.70
CA ALA A 35 -12.56 1.25 -12.56
C ALA A 35 -12.99 1.21 -11.09
N LYS A 36 -12.16 0.64 -10.21
CA LYS A 36 -12.40 0.63 -8.77
C LYS A 36 -12.40 2.03 -8.18
N ALA A 37 -11.48 2.91 -8.59
CA ALA A 37 -11.46 4.31 -8.15
C ALA A 37 -12.78 5.02 -8.51
N ARG A 38 -13.24 4.86 -9.76
CA ARG A 38 -14.54 5.43 -10.20
C ARG A 38 -15.72 4.87 -9.40
N ALA A 39 -15.76 3.56 -9.18
CA ALA A 39 -16.81 2.91 -8.40
C ALA A 39 -16.85 3.35 -6.93
N LEU A 40 -15.72 3.77 -6.36
CA LEU A 40 -15.63 4.31 -5.01
C LEU A 40 -15.91 5.82 -4.93
N GLY A 41 -16.13 6.48 -6.07
CA GLY A 41 -16.33 7.93 -6.15
C GLY A 41 -15.03 8.74 -6.05
N ALA A 42 -13.88 8.11 -6.22
CA ALA A 42 -12.58 8.78 -6.25
C ALA A 42 -12.36 9.40 -7.64
N ARG A 43 -12.78 10.66 -7.80
CA ARG A 43 -12.93 11.30 -9.11
C ARG A 43 -11.68 12.04 -9.58
N ASP A 44 -10.80 12.41 -8.67
CA ASP A 44 -9.53 13.09 -8.96
C ASP A 44 -8.41 12.08 -9.32
N THR A 45 -8.67 10.79 -9.11
CA THR A 45 -7.71 9.72 -9.35
C THR A 45 -7.65 9.30 -10.81
N HIS A 46 -6.44 9.40 -11.37
CA HIS A 46 -6.08 8.83 -12.66
C HIS A 46 -4.94 7.83 -12.51
N VAL A 47 -5.20 6.56 -12.79
CA VAL A 47 -4.23 5.46 -12.64
C VAL A 47 -3.49 5.22 -13.96
N ARG A 48 -2.15 5.23 -13.93
CA ARG A 48 -1.30 4.85 -15.07
C ARG A 48 -0.57 3.53 -14.84
N SER A 49 -0.13 3.28 -13.61
CA SER A 49 0.55 2.06 -13.21
C SER A 49 0.02 1.54 -11.87
N PRO A 50 0.12 0.23 -11.59
CA PRO A 50 -0.23 -0.35 -10.30
C PRO A 50 0.75 -0.07 -9.14
N ASP A 51 2.00 0.32 -9.44
CA ASP A 51 3.11 0.38 -8.46
C ASP A 51 3.34 1.77 -7.84
N GLY A 52 2.69 2.81 -8.36
CA GLY A 52 2.81 4.17 -7.83
C GLY A 52 4.09 4.91 -8.23
N TYR A 53 4.93 4.37 -9.14
CA TYR A 53 6.04 5.15 -9.71
C TYR A 53 5.53 6.37 -10.50
N ASP A 54 6.40 7.36 -10.64
CA ASP A 54 6.08 8.58 -11.40
C ASP A 54 5.76 8.21 -12.86
N ALA A 55 4.55 8.55 -13.30
CA ALA A 55 4.10 8.33 -14.66
C ALA A 55 3.28 9.54 -15.14
N PRO A 56 3.44 10.00 -16.40
CA PRO A 56 2.70 11.15 -16.92
C PRO A 56 1.18 11.00 -16.76
N GLY A 57 0.58 11.93 -16.00
CA GLY A 57 -0.84 11.95 -15.69
C GLY A 57 -1.29 10.95 -14.61
N GLN A 58 -0.38 10.27 -13.92
CA GLN A 58 -0.70 9.52 -12.69
C GLN A 58 -0.94 10.52 -11.56
N VAL A 59 -2.18 10.62 -11.06
CA VAL A 59 -2.55 11.58 -10.02
C VAL A 59 -3.66 11.03 -9.13
N SER A 60 -3.78 11.60 -7.94
CA SER A 60 -4.90 11.43 -7.02
C SER A 60 -5.01 12.67 -6.11
N SER A 61 -6.01 12.74 -5.25
CA SER A 61 -6.16 13.78 -4.23
C SER A 61 -6.09 13.16 -2.83
N ALA A 62 -5.79 13.99 -1.82
CA ALA A 62 -5.81 13.52 -0.43
C ALA A 62 -7.19 12.94 -0.04
N TYR A 63 -8.27 13.52 -0.58
CA TYR A 63 -9.63 13.02 -0.39
C TYR A 63 -9.81 11.61 -0.99
N ASP A 64 -9.43 11.41 -2.25
CA ASP A 64 -9.55 10.13 -2.94
C ASP A 64 -8.72 9.03 -2.25
N LEU A 65 -7.50 9.36 -1.82
CA LEU A 65 -6.66 8.46 -1.05
C LEU A 65 -7.30 8.08 0.30
N ALA A 66 -7.95 9.02 0.99
CA ALA A 66 -8.73 8.73 2.20
C ALA A 66 -9.94 7.83 1.91
N VAL A 67 -10.61 7.99 0.76
CA VAL A 67 -11.67 7.07 0.30
C VAL A 67 -11.14 5.65 0.12
N PHE A 68 -9.95 5.48 -0.47
CA PHE A 68 -9.32 4.17 -0.60
C PHE A 68 -8.95 3.56 0.75
N GLY A 69 -8.36 4.34 1.65
CA GLY A 69 -8.06 3.91 3.01
C GLY A 69 -9.33 3.44 3.75
N ARG A 70 -10.40 4.24 3.70
CA ARG A 70 -11.69 3.89 4.31
C ARG A 70 -12.30 2.62 3.72
N ALA A 71 -12.27 2.47 2.40
CA ALA A 71 -12.80 1.29 1.72
C ALA A 71 -11.97 0.03 2.03
N GLY A 72 -10.63 0.17 2.05
CA GLY A 72 -9.70 -0.90 2.38
C GLY A 72 -9.90 -1.40 3.82
N LEU A 73 -9.96 -0.49 4.80
CA LEU A 73 -10.11 -0.84 6.23
C LEU A 73 -11.42 -1.56 6.58
N ARG A 74 -12.44 -1.51 5.70
CA ARG A 74 -13.67 -2.32 5.85
C ARG A 74 -13.45 -3.79 5.51
N ARG A 75 -12.34 -4.16 4.88
CA ARG A 75 -12.00 -5.53 4.50
C ARG A 75 -11.03 -6.13 5.54
N PRO A 76 -11.39 -7.23 6.22
CA PRO A 76 -10.55 -7.81 7.27
C PRO A 76 -9.14 -8.20 6.81
N ASP A 77 -8.99 -8.67 5.58
CA ASP A 77 -7.70 -9.04 5.00
C ASP A 77 -6.78 -7.82 4.78
N PHE A 78 -7.31 -6.74 4.21
CA PHE A 78 -6.58 -5.49 4.04
C PHE A 78 -6.16 -4.89 5.38
N ALA A 79 -7.10 -4.80 6.34
CA ALA A 79 -6.82 -4.26 7.67
C ALA A 79 -5.71 -5.05 8.38
N ARG A 80 -5.71 -6.38 8.23
CA ARG A 80 -4.65 -7.24 8.76
C ARG A 80 -3.28 -6.94 8.14
N TYR A 81 -3.19 -6.78 6.82
CA TYR A 81 -1.89 -6.52 6.17
C TYR A 81 -1.36 -5.12 6.48
N CYS A 82 -2.21 -4.09 6.46
CA CYS A 82 -1.74 -2.72 6.65
C CYS A 82 -1.33 -2.41 8.10
N ALA A 83 -1.88 -3.14 9.09
CA ALA A 83 -1.52 -3.02 10.50
C ALA A 83 -0.36 -3.95 10.93
N LYS A 84 0.14 -4.81 10.04
CA LYS A 84 1.21 -5.74 10.35
C LYS A 84 2.56 -5.01 10.45
N VAL A 85 3.25 -5.17 11.57
CA VAL A 85 4.54 -4.54 11.88
C VAL A 85 5.68 -5.23 11.13
N ASP A 86 5.72 -6.56 11.17
CA ASP A 86 6.79 -7.36 10.60
C ASP A 86 6.27 -8.72 10.09
N ALA A 87 7.07 -9.38 9.26
CA ALA A 87 6.82 -10.72 8.75
C ALA A 87 8.13 -11.42 8.37
N MET A 88 8.11 -12.75 8.34
CA MET A 88 9.12 -13.52 7.61
C MET A 88 8.72 -13.62 6.13
N PHE A 89 9.67 -13.37 5.24
CA PHE A 89 9.49 -13.46 3.79
C PHE A 89 10.41 -14.55 3.21
N PRO A 90 9.91 -15.38 2.27
CA PRO A 90 10.71 -16.45 1.68
C PRO A 90 11.86 -15.88 0.81
N GLY A 91 13.07 -16.32 1.11
CA GLY A 91 14.27 -16.07 0.32
C GLY A 91 14.47 -17.13 -0.76
N ARG A 92 15.31 -16.80 -1.75
CA ARG A 92 15.57 -17.64 -2.92
C ARG A 92 16.37 -18.91 -2.60
N ASP A 93 17.14 -18.89 -1.51
CA ASP A 93 17.98 -19.99 -1.02
C ASP A 93 17.22 -20.98 -0.12
N GLY A 94 15.89 -20.87 -0.05
CA GLY A 94 15.03 -21.68 0.83
C GLY A 94 15.03 -21.20 2.28
N ARG A 95 15.79 -20.16 2.63
CA ARG A 95 15.75 -19.53 3.95
C ARG A 95 14.76 -18.37 3.94
N SER A 96 14.19 -18.03 5.09
CA SER A 96 13.35 -16.84 5.23
C SER A 96 14.14 -15.69 5.86
N TYR A 97 13.79 -14.45 5.51
CA TYR A 97 14.36 -13.24 6.11
C TYR A 97 13.25 -12.32 6.64
N GLY A 98 13.56 -11.49 7.63
CA GLY A 98 12.61 -10.56 8.21
C GLY A 98 12.38 -9.35 7.30
N ILE A 99 11.12 -8.95 7.15
CA ILE A 99 10.71 -7.67 6.56
C ILE A 99 9.90 -6.88 7.59
N MET A 100 10.04 -5.56 7.57
CA MET A 100 9.40 -4.65 8.50
C MET A 100 8.61 -3.58 7.75
N ASN A 101 7.50 -3.14 8.34
CA ASN A 101 6.67 -2.09 7.78
C ASN A 101 7.40 -0.75 7.73
N THR A 102 7.36 -0.11 6.57
CA THR A 102 8.00 1.18 6.32
C THR A 102 7.25 2.36 6.96
N ASN A 103 6.02 2.16 7.45
CA ASN A 103 5.28 3.17 8.21
C ASN A 103 5.87 3.33 9.61
N ARG A 104 6.67 4.39 9.82
CA ARG A 104 7.36 4.67 11.09
C ARG A 104 6.42 4.97 12.26
N LEU A 105 5.21 5.47 12.00
CA LEU A 105 4.19 5.64 13.04
C LEU A 105 3.71 4.29 13.58
N LEU A 106 3.84 3.21 12.80
CA LEU A 106 3.50 1.86 13.20
C LEU A 106 4.68 1.17 13.90
N THR A 107 5.88 1.29 13.33
CA THR A 107 7.06 0.50 13.75
C THR A 107 7.96 1.18 14.76
N GLY A 108 7.85 2.50 14.91
CA GLY A 108 8.74 3.29 15.74
C GLY A 108 10.16 3.46 15.18
N ALA A 109 10.38 3.16 13.90
CA ALA A 109 11.69 3.22 13.29
C ALA A 109 12.21 4.67 13.17
N GLY A 110 13.53 4.84 13.30
CA GLY A 110 14.20 6.12 13.06
C GLY A 110 13.90 7.20 14.10
N GLY A 111 13.67 6.82 15.36
CA GLY A 111 13.44 7.76 16.47
C GLY A 111 12.01 8.31 16.55
N VAL A 112 11.10 7.79 15.73
CA VAL A 112 9.67 8.11 15.80
C VAL A 112 9.04 7.20 16.86
N ALA A 113 8.26 7.74 17.80
CA ALA A 113 7.51 6.89 18.72
C ALA A 113 6.33 6.22 17.98
N PRO A 114 6.07 4.90 18.17
CA PRO A 114 4.84 4.29 17.66
C PRO A 114 3.61 5.04 18.15
N TYR A 115 2.66 5.31 17.25
CA TYR A 115 1.46 6.07 17.56
C TYR A 115 0.40 5.15 18.20
N PRO A 116 -0.06 5.42 19.43
CA PRO A 116 -1.07 4.59 20.08
C PRO A 116 -2.38 4.54 19.30
N GLY A 117 -2.86 3.33 19.04
CA GLY A 117 -4.10 3.07 18.32
C GLY A 117 -3.99 3.10 16.79
N LEU A 118 -2.78 3.23 16.22
CA LEU A 118 -2.59 3.20 14.76
C LEU A 118 -3.00 1.84 14.18
N ILE A 119 -3.80 1.87 13.10
CA ILE A 119 -4.28 0.68 12.38
C ILE A 119 -3.77 0.61 10.94
N GLY A 120 -2.72 1.37 10.62
CA GLY A 120 -1.95 1.24 9.38
C GLY A 120 -2.42 2.14 8.23
N VAL A 121 -2.69 1.51 7.10
CA VAL A 121 -2.79 1.99 5.70
C VAL A 121 -1.44 1.98 4.95
N LYS A 122 -0.82 3.10 4.55
CA LYS A 122 0.44 3.03 3.77
C LYS A 122 1.14 4.39 3.58
N ASN A 123 2.47 4.38 3.59
CA ASN A 123 3.35 5.48 3.16
C ASN A 123 3.91 5.29 1.73
N GLY A 124 4.36 6.35 1.08
CA GLY A 124 5.02 6.29 -0.23
C GLY A 124 5.97 7.47 -0.46
N TYR A 125 6.90 7.31 -1.41
CA TYR A 125 7.80 8.37 -1.85
C TYR A 125 8.22 8.18 -3.30
N THR A 126 8.20 9.26 -4.08
CA THR A 126 8.89 9.41 -5.37
C THR A 126 9.43 10.84 -5.48
N SER A 127 10.29 11.11 -6.45
CA SER A 127 10.85 12.44 -6.66
C SER A 127 9.76 13.48 -6.99
N ASN A 128 8.73 13.12 -7.75
CA ASN A 128 7.65 14.06 -8.09
C ASN A 128 6.54 14.12 -7.03
N ALA A 129 6.26 13.02 -6.31
CA ALA A 129 5.19 12.99 -5.31
C ALA A 129 5.63 13.50 -3.93
N GLY A 130 6.93 13.49 -3.64
CA GLY A 130 7.44 13.72 -2.29
C GLY A 130 6.95 12.65 -1.29
N ASN A 131 6.92 12.98 0.00
CA ASN A 131 6.43 12.05 1.03
C ASN A 131 4.91 12.03 1.07
N THR A 132 4.32 10.83 0.90
CA THR A 132 2.88 10.61 1.02
C THR A 132 2.58 9.62 2.14
N LEU A 133 1.46 9.81 2.84
CA LEU A 133 1.02 8.92 3.90
C LEU A 133 -0.51 8.94 4.00
N ILE A 134 -1.10 7.74 3.96
CA ILE A 134 -2.45 7.51 4.46
C ILE A 134 -2.29 6.77 5.79
N ALA A 135 -2.94 7.26 6.82
CA ALA A 135 -2.92 6.68 8.15
C ALA A 135 -4.34 6.66 8.74
N ALA A 136 -4.62 5.65 9.57
CA ALA A 136 -5.83 5.61 10.37
C ALA A 136 -5.50 5.14 11.78
N ALA A 137 -6.27 5.60 12.77
CA ALA A 137 -6.15 5.19 14.15
C ALA A 137 -7.53 4.96 14.76
N ARG A 138 -7.60 4.08 15.77
CA ARG A 138 -8.78 3.87 16.61
C ARG A 138 -8.44 4.30 18.04
N ARG A 139 -9.33 5.07 18.65
CA ARG A 139 -9.26 5.53 20.03
C ARG A 139 -10.67 5.48 20.60
N ASP A 140 -10.77 5.06 21.85
CA ASP A 140 -12.02 5.03 22.63
C ASP A 140 -12.23 6.39 23.32
#